data_AF-D5QDP4-F1
#
_entry.id   AF-D5QDP4-F1
#
_cell.length_a   1.000
_cell.length_b   1.000
_cell.length_c   1.000
_cell.angle_alpha   90.00
_cell.angle_beta   90.00
_cell.angle_gamma   90.00
#
_symmetry.space_group_name_H-M   'P 1'
#
loop_
_entity.id
_entity.type
_entity.pdbx_description
1 polymer ?
#
loop_
_entity_poly.entity_id
_entity_poly.type
_entity_poly.pdbx_seq_one_letter_code
_entity_poly.pdbx_strand_id
1 'polypeptide(L)'
;MTKYYIVAAKPGGKTALKNEFKTYRWALKDEKWQWLQAWRSTDNIADLIRKGNDVVTGKFIGDKMDEGDAVEVEIRIKHNGVKYKLSDMPDK
;
A
#
# COMPACT_ATOMS: atom_id res chain seq x y z
N MET A 1 -0.01 15.77 -0.85
CA MET A 1 -0.53 14.40 -0.66
C MET A 1 -0.56 13.73 -2.02
N THR A 2 0.10 12.58 -2.18
CA THR A 2 0.12 11.82 -3.45
C THR A 2 -0.71 10.55 -3.28
N LYS A 3 -1.50 10.17 -4.29
CA LYS A 3 -2.27 8.91 -4.29
C LYS A 3 -1.50 7.81 -5.04
N TYR A 4 -1.39 6.65 -4.41
CA TYR A 4 -0.74 5.45 -4.93
C TYR A 4 -1.74 4.30 -5.02
N TYR A 5 -1.69 3.55 -6.12
CA TYR A 5 -2.60 2.44 -6.40
C TYR A 5 -1.84 1.12 -6.43
N ILE A 6 -2.16 0.19 -5.54
CA ILE A 6 -1.67 -1.19 -5.57
C ILE A 6 -2.56 -1.99 -6.52
N VAL A 7 -2.00 -2.54 -7.59
CA VAL A 7 -2.78 -3.27 -8.62
C VAL A 7 -2.48 -4.76 -8.66
N ALA A 8 -1.35 -5.19 -8.11
CA ALA A 8 -0.96 -6.60 -8.10
C ALA A 8 0.13 -6.86 -7.05
N ALA A 9 0.19 -8.10 -6.55
CA ALA A 9 1.35 -8.59 -5.83
C ALA A 9 2.34 -9.26 -6.80
N LYS A 10 3.64 -9.26 -6.47
CA LYS A 10 4.66 -9.83 -7.37
C LYS A 10 4.46 -11.35 -7.55
N PRO A 11 4.32 -11.84 -8.79
CA PRO A 11 4.25 -13.28 -9.04
C PRO A 11 5.60 -13.94 -8.75
N GLY A 12 5.59 -15.14 -8.15
CA GLY A 12 6.80 -15.84 -7.69
C GLY A 12 7.34 -15.37 -6.32
N GLY A 13 7.66 -16.32 -5.46
CA GLY A 13 8.16 -16.12 -4.09
C GLY A 13 7.97 -17.40 -3.28
N LYS A 14 9.01 -17.86 -2.57
CA LYS A 14 9.00 -19.13 -1.80
C LYS A 14 8.08 -19.09 -0.56
N THR A 15 7.57 -17.91 -0.20
CA THR A 15 6.73 -17.67 0.97
C THR A 15 5.32 -17.25 0.55
N ALA A 16 4.31 -17.62 1.34
CA ALA A 16 2.93 -17.15 1.17
C ALA A 16 2.80 -15.61 1.28
N LEU A 17 3.77 -14.97 1.93
CA LEU A 17 3.89 -13.52 2.01
C LEU A 17 4.60 -12.99 0.75
N LYS A 18 3.87 -12.20 -0.03
CA LYS A 18 4.41 -11.40 -1.12
C LYS A 18 4.96 -10.12 -0.54
N ASN A 19 6.26 -9.90 -0.69
CA ASN A 19 6.92 -8.75 -0.09
C ASN A 19 6.93 -7.53 -0.99
N GLU A 20 6.48 -7.63 -2.24
CA GLU A 20 6.48 -6.54 -3.21
C GLU A 20 5.15 -6.43 -3.98
N PHE A 21 4.74 -5.19 -4.21
CA PHE A 21 3.48 -4.81 -4.84
C PHE A 21 3.73 -3.91 -6.05
N LYS A 22 2.98 -4.15 -7.12
CA LYS A 22 2.95 -3.31 -8.30
C LYS A 22 2.12 -2.09 -7.97
N THR A 23 2.78 -0.94 -7.97
CA THR A 23 2.15 0.35 -7.65
C THR A 23 2.14 1.27 -8.84
N TYR A 24 1.12 2.13 -8.90
CA TYR A 24 1.01 3.23 -9.85
C TYR A 24 0.75 4.54 -9.11
N ARG A 25 1.20 5.65 -9.70
CA ARG A 25 0.78 6.99 -9.31
C ARG A 25 0.64 7.87 -10.55
N TRP A 26 -0.25 8.83 -10.51
CA TRP A 26 -0.35 9.85 -11.56
C TRP A 26 0.68 10.94 -11.28
N ALA A 27 1.58 11.19 -12.23
CA ALA A 27 2.62 12.21 -12.07
C ALA A 27 3.01 12.82 -13.42
N LEU A 28 3.47 14.07 -13.36
CA LEU A 28 4.10 14.73 -14.49
C LEU A 28 5.51 14.16 -14.68
N LYS A 29 5.81 13.64 -15.87
CA LYS A 29 7.14 13.16 -16.26
C LYS A 29 7.35 13.52 -17.73
N ASP A 30 8.50 14.11 -18.05
CA ASP A 30 8.85 14.56 -19.40
C ASP A 30 7.73 15.45 -20.01
N GLU A 31 7.28 16.43 -19.22
CA GLU A 31 6.20 17.39 -19.56
C GLU A 31 4.82 16.77 -19.83
N LYS A 32 4.65 15.45 -19.63
CA LYS A 32 3.38 14.75 -19.83
C LYS A 32 2.92 14.06 -18.56
N TRP A 33 1.65 14.24 -18.24
CA TRP A 33 1.02 13.47 -17.16
C TRP A 33 0.86 12.02 -17.59
N GLN A 34 1.38 11.12 -16.78
CA GLN A 34 1.37 9.69 -17.07
C GLN A 34 1.34 8.85 -15.79
N TRP A 35 0.86 7.62 -15.93
CA TRP A 35 0.88 6.63 -14.87
C TRP A 35 2.30 6.09 -14.69
N LEU A 36 2.93 6.46 -13.58
CA LEU A 36 4.27 5.95 -13.24
C LEU A 36 4.15 4.66 -12.44
N GLN A 37 4.74 3.60 -12.98
CA GLN A 37 4.77 2.28 -12.36
C GLN A 37 6.04 2.09 -11.52
N ALA A 38 5.89 1.45 -10.36
CA ALA A 38 7.02 0.94 -9.57
C ALA A 38 6.64 -0.34 -8.80
N TRP A 39 7.60 -1.24 -8.60
CA TRP A 39 7.49 -2.28 -7.57
C TRP A 39 7.91 -1.68 -6.24
N ARG A 40 7.12 -1.92 -5.18
CA ARG A 40 7.39 -1.39 -3.83
C ARG A 40 7.29 -2.51 -2.81
N SER A 41 8.22 -2.56 -1.87
CA SER A 41 8.14 -3.51 -0.76
C SER A 41 7.01 -3.15 0.21
N THR A 42 6.62 -4.08 1.10
CA THR A 42 5.76 -3.80 2.26
C THR A 42 6.24 -2.58 3.04
N ASP A 43 7.54 -2.49 3.31
CA ASP A 43 8.14 -1.41 4.09
C ASP A 43 8.02 -0.07 3.35
N ASN A 44 8.19 -0.07 2.03
CA ASN A 44 7.99 1.13 1.23
C ASN A 44 6.53 1.58 1.22
N ILE A 45 5.57 0.64 1.19
CA ILE A 45 4.14 0.97 1.28
C ILE A 45 3.82 1.58 2.64
N ALA A 46 4.31 0.98 3.73
CA ALA A 46 4.13 1.49 5.09
C ALA A 46 4.71 2.90 5.23
N ASP A 47 5.89 3.14 4.66
CA ASP A 47 6.51 4.48 4.63
C ASP A 47 5.70 5.51 3.85
N LEU A 48 5.04 5.12 2.75
CA LEU A 48 4.16 6.03 2.01
C LEU A 48 2.98 6.47 2.86
N ILE A 49 2.31 5.52 3.52
CA ILE A 49 1.19 5.77 4.43
C ILE A 49 1.63 6.65 5.59
N ARG A 50 2.76 6.31 6.24
CA ARG A 50 3.34 7.09 7.35
C ARG A 50 3.67 8.53 6.97
N LYS A 51 4.03 8.79 5.70
CA LYS A 51 4.28 10.13 5.16
C LYS A 51 3.00 10.89 4.79
N GLY A 52 1.82 10.35 5.09
CA GLY A 52 0.52 10.97 4.82
C GLY A 52 0.13 10.92 3.34
N ASN A 53 0.54 9.88 2.61
CA ASN A 53 0.05 9.62 1.25
C ASN A 53 -1.15 8.67 1.29
N ASP A 54 -2.05 8.82 0.35
CA ASP A 54 -3.14 7.86 0.15
C ASP A 54 -2.60 6.65 -0.59
N VAL A 55 -2.74 5.48 0.02
CA VAL A 55 -2.47 4.21 -0.65
C VAL A 55 -3.78 3.45 -0.72
N VAL A 56 -4.20 3.12 -1.92
CA VAL A 56 -5.45 2.42 -2.21
C VAL A 56 -5.14 1.22 -3.11
N THR A 57 -6.06 0.27 -3.19
CA THR A 57 -6.05 -0.73 -4.26
C THR A 57 -6.57 -0.09 -5.55
N GLY A 58 -6.24 -0.66 -6.70
CA GLY A 58 -6.76 -0.17 -7.96
C GLY A 58 -6.71 -1.19 -9.07
N LYS A 59 -7.41 -0.90 -10.16
CA LYS A 59 -7.47 -1.75 -11.35
C LYS A 59 -7.53 -0.88 -12.60
N PHE A 60 -6.74 -1.23 -13.61
CA PHE A 60 -6.88 -0.57 -14.91
C PHE A 60 -8.13 -1.04 -15.64
N ILE A 61 -8.92 -0.09 -16.12
CA ILE A 61 -10.04 -0.28 -17.05
C ILE A 61 -9.71 0.53 -18.30
N GLY A 62 -9.12 -0.14 -19.30
CA GLY A 62 -8.53 0.55 -20.44
C GLY A 62 -7.30 1.35 -20.03
N ASP A 63 -7.33 2.65 -20.27
CA ASP A 63 -6.28 3.62 -19.93
C ASP A 63 -6.51 4.35 -18.58
N LYS A 64 -7.65 4.08 -17.93
CA LYS A 64 -8.02 4.68 -16.64
C LYS A 64 -7.71 3.75 -15.49
N MET A 65 -7.35 4.33 -14.35
CA MET A 65 -7.25 3.62 -13.08
C MET A 65 -8.58 3.76 -12.35
N ASP A 66 -9.22 2.64 -12.06
CA ASP A 66 -10.35 2.53 -11.16
C ASP A 66 -9.84 2.37 -9.72
N GLU A 67 -10.43 3.13 -8.80
CA GLU A 67 -10.05 3.18 -7.40
C GLU A 67 -10.78 2.11 -6.59
N GLY A 68 -10.03 1.35 -5.79
CA GLY A 68 -10.59 0.40 -4.83
C GLY A 68 -10.43 0.89 -3.40
N ASP A 69 -10.39 -0.07 -2.47
CA ASP A 69 -10.33 0.23 -1.03
C ASP A 69 -8.99 0.79 -0.57
N ALA A 70 -9.01 1.51 0.54
CA ALA A 70 -7.82 1.99 1.23
C ALA A 70 -6.93 0.83 1.70
N VAL A 71 -5.62 1.03 1.59
CA VAL A 71 -4.61 0.12 2.10
C VAL A 71 -4.10 0.66 3.42
N GLU A 72 -4.19 -0.18 4.45
CA GLU A 72 -3.80 0.16 5.82
C GLU A 72 -2.67 -0.75 6.30
N VAL A 73 -1.88 -0.25 7.26
CA VAL A 73 -0.88 -1.06 7.97
C VAL A 73 -1.40 -1.32 9.38
N GLU A 74 -1.65 -2.59 9.67
CA GLU A 74 -2.07 -3.04 10.99
C GLU A 74 -0.87 -3.67 11.72
N ILE A 75 -0.53 -3.15 12.90
CA ILE A 75 0.41 -3.81 13.80
C ILE A 75 -0.37 -4.84 14.62
N ARG A 76 -0.02 -6.11 14.49
CA ARG A 76 -0.62 -7.20 15.28
C ARG A 76 0.37 -7.74 16.29
N ILE A 77 0.03 -7.64 17.57
CA ILE A 77 0.78 -8.30 18.65
C ILE A 77 0.19 -9.70 18.83
N LYS A 78 0.90 -10.72 18.32
CA LYS A 78 0.39 -12.11 18.26
C LYS A 78 0.19 -12.75 19.65
N HIS A 79 0.95 -12.30 20.65
CA HIS A 79 0.80 -12.75 22.03
C HIS A 79 1.32 -11.67 22.99
N ASN A 80 0.42 -11.13 23.82
CA ASN A 80 0.78 -10.30 24.97
C ASN A 80 0.00 -10.70 26.23
N GLY A 81 -0.41 -11.98 26.32
CA GLY A 81 -1.31 -12.50 27.37
C GLY A 81 -2.73 -11.90 27.38
N VAL A 82 -2.95 -10.78 26.68
CA VAL A 82 -4.19 -10.00 26.65
C VAL A 82 -4.47 -9.54 25.22
N LYS A 83 -5.74 -9.61 24.79
CA LYS A 83 -6.19 -9.14 23.47
C LYS A 83 -6.77 -7.73 23.61
N TYR A 84 -5.98 -6.72 23.27
CA TYR A 84 -6.48 -5.35 23.09
C TYR A 84 -6.60 -5.06 21.58
N LYS A 85 -7.59 -4.25 21.18
CA LYS A 85 -7.43 -3.46 19.95
C LYS A 85 -6.32 -2.44 20.20
N LEU A 86 -5.58 -2.04 19.16
CA LEU A 86 -4.49 -1.07 19.33
C LEU A 86 -4.97 0.26 19.95
N SER A 87 -6.22 0.66 19.64
CA SER A 87 -6.92 1.81 20.23
C SER A 87 -7.17 1.69 21.73
N ASP A 88 -7.17 0.47 22.25
CA ASP A 88 -7.54 0.14 23.62
C ASP A 88 -6.31 -0.25 24.44
N MET A 89 -5.09 -0.07 23.88
CA MET A 89 -3.86 -0.30 24.62
C MET A 89 -3.73 0.77 25.72
N PRO A 90 -3.56 0.38 26.98
CA PRO A 90 -3.41 1.34 28.05
C PRO A 90 -2.11 2.15 27.87
N ASP A 91 -2.21 3.47 27.98
CA ASP A 91 -1.05 4.38 27.92
C ASP A 91 -0.16 4.28 29.18
N LYS A 92 -0.58 3.51 30.21
CA LYS A 92 0.14 3.15 31.42
C LYS A 92 -0.34 1.83 32.01
#